data_AF-A0A6M3KXS5-F1
#
_entry.id   AF-A0A6M3KXS5-F1
#
_cell.length_a   1.000
_cell.length_b   1.000
_cell.length_c   1.000
_cell.angle_alpha   90.00
_cell.angle_beta   90.00
_cell.angle_gamma   90.00
#
_symmetry.space_group_name_H-M   'P 1'
#
loop_
_entity.id
_entity.type
_entity.pdbx_description
1 polymer ?
#
loop_
_entity_poly.entity_id
_entity_poly.type
_entity_poly.pdbx_seq_one_letter_code
_entity_poly.pdbx_strand_id
1 'polypeptide(L)'
;MKNKKAFMKLIKRYESITIEEIREVNKRGYRYLSSEDILVAQSVQNELTGFGSYKTCTLCKAINDDCKECVYIHCTGCICSEGANVITFDQIYTAKNAKKLLAAYIERAKHMRMLIDDQKQKKVI
;
A
#
# COMPACT_ATOMS: atom_id res chain seq x y z
N MET A 1 -0.17 17.01 -7.98
CA MET A 1 -0.63 15.71 -7.45
C MET A 1 -2.10 15.79 -7.22
N LYS A 2 -2.87 15.01 -7.99
CA LYS A 2 -4.32 14.79 -7.86
C LYS A 2 -4.75 14.72 -6.39
N ASN A 3 -3.99 13.94 -5.62
CA ASN A 3 -4.41 13.44 -4.32
C ASN A 3 -3.32 13.51 -3.24
N LYS A 4 -2.59 14.65 -3.15
CA LYS A 4 -1.43 14.79 -2.25
C LYS A 4 -1.75 14.43 -0.80
N LYS A 5 -2.93 14.83 -0.31
CA LYS A 5 -3.35 14.61 1.07
C LYS A 5 -3.58 13.13 1.37
N ALA A 6 -4.32 12.39 0.53
CA ALA A 6 -4.54 10.96 0.77
C ALA A 6 -3.28 10.14 0.51
N PHE A 7 -2.44 10.56 -0.44
CA PHE A 7 -1.13 9.93 -0.67
C PHE A 7 -0.21 10.04 0.54
N MET A 8 -0.10 11.24 1.14
CA MET A 8 0.62 11.43 2.40
C MET A 8 0.00 10.64 3.55
N LYS A 9 -1.34 10.54 3.61
CA LYS A 9 -2.03 9.74 4.62
C LYS A 9 -1.70 8.25 4.48
N LEU A 10 -1.66 7.73 3.25
CA LEU A 10 -1.32 6.34 2.99
C LEU A 10 0.15 6.03 3.31
N ILE A 11 1.08 6.94 3.00
CA ILE A 11 2.49 6.82 3.43
C ILE A 11 2.56 6.71 4.95
N LYS A 12 1.98 7.67 5.67
CA LYS A 12 1.95 7.65 7.15
C LYS A 12 1.32 6.37 7.68
N ARG A 13 0.29 5.87 6.99
CA ARG A 13 -0.35 4.62 7.37
C ARG A 13 0.62 3.45 7.25
N TYR A 14 1.28 3.27 6.11
CA TYR A 14 2.29 2.23 5.94
C TYR A 14 3.42 2.32 6.98
N GLU A 15 3.88 3.55 7.30
CA GLU A 15 4.92 3.79 8.30
C GLU A 15 4.49 3.48 9.74
N SER A 16 3.19 3.56 10.03
CA SER A 16 2.62 3.32 11.36
C SER A 16 2.27 1.87 11.64
N ILE A 17 2.18 1.02 10.60
CA ILE A 17 1.76 -0.38 10.77
C ILE A 17 2.82 -1.14 11.54
N THR A 18 2.40 -1.87 12.57
CA THR A 18 3.27 -2.76 13.34
C THR A 18 3.03 -4.22 13.00
N ILE A 19 3.96 -5.09 13.40
CA ILE A 19 3.81 -6.54 13.20
C ILE A 19 2.64 -7.09 14.04
N GLU A 20 2.40 -6.52 15.23
CA GLU A 20 1.28 -6.86 16.10
C GLU A 20 -0.04 -6.52 15.42
N GLU A 21 -0.15 -5.35 14.81
CA GLU A 21 -1.36 -4.95 14.09
C GLU A 21 -1.69 -5.91 12.94
N ILE A 22 -0.67 -6.33 12.18
CA ILE A 22 -0.80 -7.33 11.13
C ILE A 22 -1.29 -8.67 11.68
N ARG A 23 -0.70 -9.13 12.79
CA ARG A 23 -1.09 -10.39 13.46
C ARG A 23 -2.53 -10.34 13.96
N GLU A 24 -2.94 -9.24 14.58
CA GLU A 24 -4.30 -9.09 15.11
C GLU A 24 -5.37 -9.07 14.01
N VAL A 25 -5.10 -8.45 12.87
CA VAL A 25 -5.99 -8.56 11.70
C VAL A 25 -6.00 -10.00 11.16
N ASN A 26 -4.84 -10.64 11.05
CA ASN A 26 -4.75 -12.00 10.51
C ASN A 26 -5.52 -13.02 11.38
N LYS A 27 -5.41 -12.91 12.72
CA LYS A 27 -6.17 -13.72 13.69
C LYS A 27 -7.69 -13.57 13.54
N ARG A 28 -8.16 -12.34 13.25
CA ARG A 28 -9.59 -12.07 13.03
C ARG A 28 -10.11 -12.68 11.73
N GLY A 29 -9.31 -12.64 10.67
CA GLY A 29 -9.66 -13.19 9.37
C GLY A 29 -9.63 -14.72 9.30
N TYR A 30 -8.76 -15.38 10.06
CA TYR A 30 -8.58 -16.83 10.05
C TYR A 30 -8.54 -17.38 11.47
N ARG A 31 -9.71 -17.51 12.10
CA ARG A 31 -9.87 -18.16 13.42
C ARG A 31 -9.41 -19.64 13.47
N TYR A 32 -9.09 -20.25 12.33
CA TYR A 32 -8.89 -21.70 12.20
C TYR A 32 -7.54 -22.13 11.59
N LEU A 33 -6.65 -21.19 11.23
CA LEU A 33 -5.32 -21.54 10.71
C LEU A 33 -4.28 -21.42 11.84
N SER A 34 -3.78 -22.55 12.29
CA SER A 34 -2.96 -22.73 13.51
C SER A 34 -1.51 -22.24 13.40
N SER A 35 -1.18 -21.42 12.40
CA SER A 35 0.19 -20.94 12.20
C SER A 35 0.17 -19.47 11.82
N GLU A 36 0.57 -18.61 12.76
CA GLU A 36 0.65 -17.15 12.59
C GLU A 36 1.54 -16.73 11.40
N ASP A 37 2.37 -17.63 10.90
CA ASP A 37 3.43 -17.35 9.91
C ASP A 37 3.14 -17.82 8.48
N ILE A 38 2.03 -18.51 8.20
CA ILE A 38 1.92 -19.26 6.92
C ILE A 38 1.16 -18.51 5.82
N LEU A 39 0.17 -17.67 6.15
CA LEU A 39 -0.56 -16.89 5.16
C LEU A 39 -0.98 -15.54 5.74
N VAL A 40 -0.50 -14.46 5.14
CA VAL A 40 -1.16 -13.14 5.23
C VAL A 40 -2.15 -13.08 4.08
N ALA A 41 -3.43 -13.07 4.40
CA ALA A 41 -4.45 -12.99 3.37
C ALA A 41 -4.60 -11.58 2.82
N GLN A 42 -5.14 -11.48 1.60
CA GLN A 42 -5.53 -10.22 0.97
C GLN A 42 -6.47 -9.38 1.85
N SER A 43 -7.24 -10.02 2.74
CA SER A 43 -8.07 -9.35 3.74
C SER A 43 -7.25 -8.46 4.69
N VAL A 44 -6.05 -8.88 5.10
CA VAL A 44 -5.17 -8.10 5.98
C VAL A 44 -4.71 -6.83 5.28
N GLN A 45 -4.30 -6.95 4.02
CA GLN A 45 -3.89 -5.82 3.20
C GLN A 45 -5.05 -4.84 3.01
N ASN A 46 -6.23 -5.38 2.71
CA ASN A 46 -7.43 -4.59 2.51
C ASN A 46 -7.88 -3.86 3.77
N GLU A 47 -7.87 -4.53 4.92
CA GLU A 47 -8.34 -3.94 6.16
C GLU A 47 -7.38 -2.85 6.67
N LEU A 48 -6.06 -3.11 6.63
CA LEU A 48 -5.08 -2.16 7.18
C LEU A 48 -4.94 -0.89 6.34
N THR A 49 -5.08 -1.00 5.01
CA THR A 49 -4.66 0.06 4.09
C THR A 49 -5.66 0.34 2.97
N GLY A 50 -6.69 -0.50 2.82
CA GLY A 50 -7.60 -0.48 1.68
C GLY A 50 -7.02 -1.13 0.42
N PHE A 51 -5.84 -1.73 0.50
CA PHE A 51 -5.14 -2.30 -0.64
C PHE A 51 -5.93 -3.45 -1.29
N GLY A 52 -5.87 -3.54 -2.63
CA GLY A 52 -6.53 -4.61 -3.39
C GLY A 52 -8.04 -4.44 -3.63
N SER A 53 -8.67 -3.34 -3.19
CA SER A 53 -10.06 -3.03 -3.55
C SER A 53 -10.24 -1.56 -3.86
N TYR A 54 -10.83 -1.24 -5.02
CA TYR A 54 -11.18 0.12 -5.40
C TYR A 54 -12.17 0.76 -4.40
N LYS A 55 -13.02 -0.05 -3.76
CA LYS A 55 -14.02 0.42 -2.78
C LYS A 55 -13.40 0.81 -1.45
N THR A 56 -12.26 0.23 -1.07
CA THR A 56 -11.65 0.45 0.26
C THR A 56 -10.33 1.21 0.21
N CYS A 57 -9.67 1.26 -0.96
CA CYS A 57 -8.40 1.93 -1.17
C CYS A 57 -8.49 3.42 -0.80
N THR A 58 -7.64 3.84 0.14
CA THR A 58 -7.59 5.22 0.64
C THR A 58 -7.34 6.24 -0.48
N LEU A 59 -6.56 5.85 -1.50
CA LEU A 59 -6.29 6.70 -2.67
C LEU A 59 -7.51 6.79 -3.60
N CYS A 60 -8.11 5.66 -3.96
CA CYS A 60 -9.27 5.61 -4.86
C CYS A 60 -10.48 6.31 -4.24
N LYS A 61 -10.77 6.05 -2.95
CA LYS A 61 -11.82 6.73 -2.20
C LYS A 61 -11.68 8.25 -2.23
N ALA A 62 -10.45 8.74 -2.11
CA ALA A 62 -10.21 10.17 -2.00
C ALA A 62 -10.38 10.94 -3.32
N ILE A 63 -10.38 10.25 -4.47
CA ILE A 63 -10.68 10.88 -5.76
C ILE A 63 -11.96 10.38 -6.43
N ASN A 64 -12.63 9.38 -5.84
CA ASN A 64 -13.81 8.72 -6.38
C ASN A 64 -13.62 8.26 -7.84
N ASP A 65 -12.49 7.62 -8.12
CA ASP A 65 -12.03 7.26 -9.48
C ASP A 65 -11.32 5.89 -9.47
N ASP A 66 -10.98 5.37 -10.64
CA ASP A 66 -10.28 4.08 -10.80
C ASP A 66 -8.83 4.13 -10.26
N CYS A 67 -8.36 2.97 -9.82
CA CYS A 67 -7.05 2.71 -9.24
C CYS A 67 -5.88 3.07 -10.19
N LYS A 68 -6.14 3.09 -11.50
CA LYS A 68 -5.18 3.46 -12.55
C LYS A 68 -4.82 4.95 -12.51
N GLU A 69 -5.76 5.79 -12.10
CA GLU A 69 -5.65 7.26 -12.10
C GLU A 69 -5.41 7.85 -10.70
N CYS A 70 -5.32 7.00 -9.66
CA CYS A 70 -5.49 7.42 -8.26
C CYS A 70 -4.39 8.29 -7.65
N VAL A 71 -3.26 8.45 -8.34
CA VAL A 71 -2.16 9.30 -7.89
C VAL A 71 -1.77 10.32 -8.96
N TYR A 72 -1.77 9.97 -10.25
CA TYR A 72 -1.63 10.89 -11.40
C TYR A 72 -1.90 10.19 -12.77
N ILE A 73 -2.16 11.02 -13.78
CA ILE A 73 -2.32 10.77 -15.25
C ILE A 73 -1.13 10.03 -15.90
N HIS A 74 0.00 9.91 -15.20
CA HIS A 74 1.11 9.06 -15.61
C HIS A 74 1.47 8.13 -14.44
N CYS A 75 0.85 6.95 -14.43
CA CYS A 75 1.46 5.72 -13.91
C CYS A 75 2.00 5.74 -12.46
N THR A 76 1.27 6.36 -11.54
CA THR A 76 1.62 6.33 -10.09
C THR A 76 0.51 5.78 -9.19
N GLY A 77 -0.53 5.18 -9.78
CA GLY A 77 -1.55 4.43 -9.04
C GLY A 77 -1.05 3.09 -8.48
N CYS A 78 -1.98 2.29 -7.96
CA CYS A 78 -1.71 0.91 -7.53
C CYS A 78 -1.31 -0.01 -8.68
N ILE A 79 -1.71 0.34 -9.91
CA ILE A 79 -1.41 -0.43 -11.11
C ILE A 79 -0.63 0.51 -12.02
N CYS A 80 0.69 0.43 -11.92
CA CYS A 80 1.59 0.92 -12.95
C CYS A 80 2.25 -0.32 -13.54
N SER A 81 2.51 -0.35 -14.84
CA SER A 81 3.00 -1.55 -15.52
C SER A 81 4.52 -1.73 -15.40
N GLU A 82 5.25 -0.75 -14.84
CA GLU A 82 6.71 -0.72 -14.92
C GLU A 82 7.41 -0.19 -13.64
N GLY A 83 8.65 -0.64 -13.43
CA GLY A 83 9.61 -0.09 -12.48
C GLY A 83 9.34 -0.39 -10.98
N ALA A 84 9.93 0.44 -10.12
CA ALA A 84 9.87 0.26 -8.66
C ALA A 84 8.44 0.35 -8.07
N ASN A 85 7.51 0.97 -8.80
CA ASN A 85 6.11 1.05 -8.38
C ASN A 85 5.43 -0.33 -8.46
N VAL A 86 5.64 -1.11 -9.53
CA VAL A 86 5.20 -2.52 -9.64
C VAL A 86 5.83 -3.34 -8.54
N ILE A 87 7.15 -3.24 -8.38
CA ILE A 87 7.90 -4.10 -7.44
C ILE A 87 7.37 -3.93 -6.01
N THR A 88 7.23 -2.69 -5.55
CA THR A 88 6.75 -2.43 -4.19
C THR A 88 5.26 -2.75 -4.00
N PHE A 89 4.46 -2.74 -5.08
CA PHE A 89 3.08 -3.20 -5.06
C PHE A 89 2.99 -4.73 -4.96
N ASP A 90 3.73 -5.44 -5.81
CA ASP A 90 3.77 -6.90 -5.85
C ASP A 90 4.34 -7.48 -4.56
N GLN A 91 5.29 -6.80 -3.92
CA GLN A 91 5.80 -7.20 -2.61
C GLN A 91 4.70 -7.22 -1.54
N ILE A 92 3.76 -6.26 -1.57
CA ILE A 92 2.60 -6.27 -0.67
C ILE A 92 1.70 -7.43 -1.05
N TYR A 93 1.34 -7.54 -2.33
CA TYR A 93 0.40 -8.54 -2.83
C TYR A 93 0.86 -9.99 -2.56
N THR A 94 2.16 -10.27 -2.73
CA THR A 94 2.76 -11.60 -2.61
C THR A 94 3.34 -11.92 -1.23
N ALA A 95 3.20 -11.01 -0.26
CA ALA A 95 3.72 -11.21 1.10
C ALA A 95 3.07 -12.42 1.77
N LYS A 96 3.86 -13.48 2.01
CA LYS A 96 3.35 -14.74 2.57
C LYS A 96 3.21 -14.76 4.09
N ASN A 97 3.81 -13.79 4.80
CA ASN A 97 3.79 -13.75 6.26
C ASN A 97 3.88 -12.32 6.80
N ALA A 98 3.61 -12.16 8.10
CA ALA A 98 3.51 -10.83 8.73
C ALA A 98 4.80 -10.01 8.61
N LYS A 99 5.97 -10.65 8.75
CA LYS A 99 7.27 -9.99 8.60
C LYS A 99 7.50 -9.48 7.18
N LYS A 100 7.19 -10.30 6.17
CA LYS A 100 7.29 -9.92 4.75
C LYS A 100 6.30 -8.81 4.39
N LEU A 101 5.08 -8.87 4.93
CA LEU A 101 4.09 -7.82 4.70
C LEU A 101 4.54 -6.48 5.32
N LEU A 102 5.05 -6.50 6.55
CA LEU A 102 5.58 -5.31 7.19
C LEU A 102 6.74 -4.71 6.39
N ALA A 103 7.69 -5.55 5.95
CA ALA A 103 8.80 -5.11 5.10
C ALA A 103 8.29 -4.50 3.79
N ALA A 104 7.29 -5.11 3.15
CA ALA A 104 6.68 -4.59 1.92
C ALA A 104 6.00 -3.22 2.15
N TYR A 105 5.31 -3.01 3.27
CA TYR A 105 4.75 -1.70 3.62
C TYR A 105 5.84 -0.64 3.82
N ILE A 106 6.93 -0.97 4.49
CA ILE A 106 8.07 -0.06 4.69
C ILE A 106 8.67 0.33 3.34
N GLU A 107 8.95 -0.63 2.47
CA GLU A 107 9.52 -0.35 1.13
C GLU A 107 8.56 0.44 0.25
N ARG A 108 7.26 0.15 0.33
CA ARG A 108 6.23 0.93 -0.36
C ARG A 108 6.19 2.37 0.12
N ALA A 109 6.25 2.61 1.43
CA ALA A 109 6.27 3.96 2.00
C ALA A 109 7.51 4.75 1.54
N LYS A 110 8.70 4.12 1.57
CA LYS A 110 9.95 4.72 1.08
C LYS A 110 9.84 5.11 -0.40
N HIS A 111 9.39 4.19 -1.25
CA HIS A 111 9.20 4.47 -2.67
C HIS A 111 8.22 5.62 -2.88
N MET A 112 7.07 5.60 -2.19
CA MET A 112 6.09 6.68 -2.27
C MET A 112 6.65 8.03 -1.80
N ARG A 113 7.51 8.08 -0.78
CA ARG A 113 8.20 9.32 -0.39
C ARG A 113 9.15 9.81 -1.47
N MET A 114 9.95 8.93 -2.08
CA MET A 114 10.84 9.29 -3.19
C MET A 114 10.08 9.94 -4.35
N LEU A 115 8.88 9.43 -4.67
CA LEU A 115 8.02 10.03 -5.69
C LEU A 115 7.61 11.47 -5.35
N ILE A 116 7.45 11.81 -4.06
CA ILE A 116 7.14 13.18 -3.64
C ILE A 116 8.35 14.08 -3.80
N ASP A 117 9.53 13.60 -3.45
CA ASP A 117 10.76 14.40 -3.46
C ASP A 117 11.28 14.63 -4.89
N ASP A 118 11.20 13.63 -5.77
CA ASP A 118 11.48 13.78 -7.21
C ASP A 118 10.56 14.84 -7.87
N GLN A 119 9.29 14.87 -7.45
CA GLN A 119 8.33 15.88 -7.91
C GLN A 119 8.61 17.30 -7.40
N LYS A 120 9.26 17.44 -6.23
CA LYS A 120 9.71 18.76 -5.76
C LYS A 120 10.87 19.26 -6.61
N GLN A 121 11.80 18.38 -6.98
CA GLN A 121 12.97 18.74 -7.78
C GLN A 121 12.58 19.14 -9.22
N LYS A 122 11.62 18.44 -9.83
CA LYS A 122 11.11 18.75 -11.18
C LYS A 122 10.28 20.04 -11.29
N LYS A 123 9.88 20.64 -10.16
CA LYS A 123 9.15 21.92 -10.13
C LYS A 123 10.06 23.15 -9.97
N VAL A 124 11.37 22.94 -9.83
CA VAL A 124 12.38 23.99 -9.59
C VAL A 124 13.12 24.36 -10.89
N ILE A 125 12.58 23.98 -12.05
CA ILE A 125 13.11 24.31 -13.39
C ILE A 125 12.04 25.06 -14.16
#